data_AF-A0A532ALE2-F1
#
_entry.id   AF-A0A532ALE2-F1
#
_cell.length_a   1.000
_cell.length_b   1.000
_cell.length_c   1.000
_cell.angle_alpha   90.00
_cell.angle_beta   90.00
_cell.angle_gamma   90.00
#
_symmetry.space_group_name_H-M   'P 1'
#
loop_
_entity.id
_entity.type
_entity.pdbx_description
1 polymer ?
#
loop_
_entity_poly.entity_id
_entity_poly.type
_entity_poly.pdbx_seq_one_letter_code
_entity_poly.pdbx_strand_id
1 'polypeptide(L)'
;GALSRRLDLRVRLPQNSGVTADNYRPFSLEMMRAPGQETVFTLVLRENDEVAGLRQELAAANEAAASAEVAKGRFLAVVSHELRTPLNAIIGFSDMLLHEMFGTFKDPRQKEYVGLVRDSGQHLLAVVTSILD
;
A
#
# COMPACT_ATOMS: atom_id res chain seq x y z
N GLY A 1 -14.45 4.83 -38.97
CA GLY A 1 -14.92 5.22 -37.64
C GLY A 1 -14.40 6.60 -37.34
N ALA A 2 -15.26 7.53 -36.94
CA ALA A 2 -14.86 8.91 -36.66
C ALA A 2 -13.86 8.94 -35.49
N LEU A 3 -12.79 9.73 -35.61
CA LEU A 3 -11.85 9.99 -34.54
C LEU A 3 -12.56 10.83 -33.46
N SER A 4 -13.06 10.16 -32.42
CA SER A 4 -13.60 10.81 -31.23
C SER A 4 -12.47 11.16 -30.27
N ARG A 5 -12.46 12.40 -29.78
CA ARG A 5 -11.58 12.85 -28.69
C ARG A 5 -12.47 13.28 -27.53
N ARG A 6 -12.17 12.79 -26.33
CA ARG A 6 -12.87 13.16 -25.10
C ARG A 6 -11.93 13.95 -24.19
N LEU A 7 -12.44 15.03 -23.60
CA LEU A 7 -11.77 15.85 -22.60
C LEU A 7 -12.70 16.06 -21.41
N ASP A 8 -12.26 15.71 -20.21
CA ASP A 8 -12.99 16.04 -18.98
C ASP A 8 -12.44 17.37 -18.43
N LEU A 9 -13.34 18.30 -18.10
CA LEU A 9 -12.99 19.68 -17.74
C LEU A 9 -13.92 20.22 -16.66
N ARG A 10 -13.46 21.18 -15.84
CA ARG A 10 -14.27 21.87 -14.85
C ARG A 10 -14.61 23.28 -15.35
N VAL A 11 -15.89 23.60 -15.44
CA VAL A 11 -16.39 24.90 -15.91
C VAL A 11 -17.04 25.62 -14.75
N ARG A 12 -16.64 26.88 -14.55
CA ARG A 12 -17.31 27.77 -13.62
C ARG A 12 -18.61 28.27 -14.26
N LEU A 13 -19.75 27.96 -13.64
CA LEU A 13 -21.05 28.45 -14.11
C LEU A 13 -21.40 29.78 -13.44
N PRO A 14 -22.00 30.74 -14.17
CA PRO A 14 -22.46 32.00 -13.58
C PRO A 14 -23.56 31.72 -12.55
N GLN A 15 -23.45 32.32 -11.35
CA GLN A 15 -24.51 32.30 -10.34
C GLN A 15 -25.23 33.65 -10.29
N ASN A 16 -26.55 33.62 -10.13
CA ASN A 16 -27.40 34.81 -9.99
C ASN A 16 -27.57 35.28 -8.54
N SER A 17 -26.88 34.63 -7.60
CA SER A 17 -27.01 34.81 -6.15
C SER A 17 -25.63 35.08 -5.56
N GLY A 18 -25.50 36.15 -4.77
CA GLY A 18 -24.24 36.73 -4.27
C GLY A 18 -23.44 35.90 -3.27
N VAL A 19 -23.47 34.57 -3.39
CA VAL A 19 -22.67 33.66 -2.57
C VAL A 19 -21.34 33.44 -3.27
N THR A 20 -20.25 33.78 -2.59
CA THR A 20 -18.84 33.62 -3.02
C THR A 20 -18.34 32.17 -2.91
N ALA A 21 -19.18 31.19 -3.25
CA ALA A 21 -18.75 29.80 -3.34
C ALA A 21 -18.19 29.50 -4.73
N ASP A 22 -17.10 28.72 -4.80
CA ASP A 22 -16.54 28.24 -6.06
C ASP A 22 -17.53 27.30 -6.76
N ASN A 23 -18.14 27.78 -7.85
CA ASN A 23 -19.18 27.08 -8.61
C ASN A 23 -18.63 26.33 -9.84
N TYR A 24 -17.61 25.51 -9.64
CA TYR A 24 -17.06 24.68 -10.71
C TYR A 24 -17.84 23.38 -10.82
N ARG A 25 -18.42 23.11 -12.00
CA ARG A 25 -19.07 21.84 -12.31
C ARG A 25 -18.25 21.05 -13.34
N PRO A 26 -18.15 19.73 -13.19
CA PRO A 26 -17.43 18.89 -14.11
C PRO A 26 -18.27 18.64 -15.37
N PHE A 27 -17.61 18.68 -16.52
CA PHE A 27 -18.19 18.36 -17.80
C PHE A 27 -17.27 17.42 -18.59
N SER A 28 -17.88 16.59 -19.42
CA SER A 28 -17.24 15.83 -20.48
C SER A 28 -17.51 16.53 -21.81
N LEU A 29 -16.43 16.87 -22.52
CA LEU A 29 -16.45 17.41 -23.86
C LEU A 29 -16.05 16.31 -24.84
N GLU A 30 -16.96 15.95 -25.73
CA GLU A 30 -16.70 14.98 -26.79
C GLU A 30 -16.65 15.70 -28.14
N MET A 31 -15.53 15.56 -28.84
CA MET A 31 -15.32 16.12 -30.18
C MET A 31 -15.39 15.00 -31.20
N MET A 32 -16.23 15.17 -32.20
CA MET A 32 -16.39 14.24 -33.32
C MET A 32 -16.28 14.99 -34.66
N ARG A 33 -15.70 14.31 -35.65
CA ARG A 33 -15.63 14.79 -37.04
C ARG A 33 -16.42 13.84 -37.92
N ALA A 34 -17.43 14.37 -38.63
CA ALA A 34 -18.23 13.56 -39.53
C ALA A 34 -17.40 13.13 -40.76
N PRO A 35 -17.54 11.88 -41.25
CA PRO A 35 -16.89 11.45 -42.49
C PRO A 35 -17.34 12.34 -43.65
N GLY A 36 -16.39 12.90 -44.41
CA GLY A 36 -16.67 13.77 -45.55
C GLY A 36 -16.83 15.27 -45.24
N GLN A 37 -16.73 15.67 -43.96
CA GLN A 37 -16.59 17.09 -43.58
C GLN A 37 -15.21 17.36 -43.00
N GLU A 38 -14.32 17.90 -43.82
CA GLU A 38 -12.96 18.22 -43.36
C GLU A 38 -12.89 19.47 -42.47
N THR A 39 -13.88 20.35 -42.49
CA THR A 39 -13.81 21.65 -41.79
C THR A 39 -14.72 21.76 -40.57
N VAL A 40 -15.63 20.81 -40.36
CA VAL A 40 -16.65 20.89 -39.30
C VAL A 40 -16.34 19.90 -38.19
N PHE A 41 -16.32 20.40 -36.96
CA PHE A 41 -16.27 19.60 -35.74
C PHE A 41 -17.58 19.76 -34.98
N THR A 42 -18.12 18.65 -34.49
CA THR A 42 -19.23 18.65 -33.54
C THR A 42 -18.66 18.47 -32.15
N LEU A 43 -19.01 19.38 -31.24
CA LEU A 43 -18.65 19.29 -29.82
C LEU A 43 -19.92 19.06 -29.00
N VAL A 44 -19.90 18.03 -28.16
CA VAL A 44 -20.97 17.73 -27.20
C VAL A 44 -20.41 17.96 -25.81
N LEU A 45 -21.03 18.88 -25.06
CA LEU A 45 -20.70 19.14 -23.67
C LEU A 45 -21.79 18.53 -22.78
N ARG A 46 -21.41 17.61 -21.89
CA ARG A 46 -22.33 16.94 -20.95
C ARG A 46 -21.79 17.06 -19.53
N GLU A 47 -22.63 17.48 -18.59
CA GLU A 47 -22.31 17.44 -17.17
C GLU A 47 -22.04 16.00 -16.71
N ASN A 48 -20.99 15.78 -15.93
CA ASN A 48 -20.52 14.44 -15.55
C ASN A 48 -20.21 14.32 -14.05
N ASP A 49 -21.06 14.92 -13.21
CA ASP A 49 -20.94 14.92 -11.75
C ASP A 49 -20.68 13.52 -11.16
N GLU A 50 -21.46 12.52 -11.61
CA GLU A 50 -21.33 11.15 -11.13
C GLU A 50 -19.95 10.56 -11.43
N VAL A 51 -19.46 10.73 -12.66
CA VAL A 51 -18.14 10.22 -13.07
C VAL A 51 -17.03 10.94 -12.32
N ALA A 52 -17.15 12.25 -12.11
CA ALA A 52 -16.19 13.03 -11.35
C ALA A 52 -16.17 12.62 -9.87
N GLY A 53 -17.34 12.39 -9.26
CA GLY A 53 -17.48 11.90 -7.89
C GLY A 53 -16.83 10.53 -7.70
N LEU A 54 -17.17 9.56 -8.56
CA LEU A 54 -16.58 8.22 -8.52
C LEU A 54 -15.06 8.23 -8.68
N ARG A 55 -14.52 9.08 -9.56
CA ARG A 55 -13.06 9.24 -9.72
C ARG A 55 -12.41 9.81 -8.46
N GLN A 56 -13.05 10.76 -7.80
CA GLN A 56 -12.55 11.33 -6.56
C GLN A 56 -12.59 10.32 -5.41
N GLU A 57 -13.67 9.55 -5.28
CA GLU A 57 -13.78 8.46 -4.31
C GLU A 57 -12.71 7.39 -4.55
N LEU A 58 -12.49 7.00 -5.80
CA LEU A 58 -11.46 6.04 -6.17
C LEU A 58 -10.06 6.57 -5.88
N ALA A 59 -9.79 7.85 -6.15
CA ALA A 59 -8.52 8.48 -5.81
C ALA A 59 -8.27 8.49 -4.29
N ALA A 60 -9.29 8.86 -3.50
CA ALA A 60 -9.21 8.87 -2.05
C ALA A 60 -9.03 7.46 -1.47
N ALA A 61 -9.75 6.47 -2.01
CA ALA A 61 -9.60 5.07 -1.60
C ALA A 61 -8.19 4.53 -1.93
N ASN A 62 -7.65 4.87 -3.11
CA ASN A 62 -6.28 4.49 -3.49
C ASN A 62 -5.24 5.14 -2.58
N GLU A 63 -5.40 6.42 -2.25
CA GLU A 63 -4.50 7.12 -1.32
C GLU A 63 -4.54 6.49 0.08
N ALA A 64 -5.74 6.18 0.59
CA ALA A 64 -5.91 5.49 1.85
C ALA A 64 -5.26 4.09 1.85
N ALA A 65 -5.45 3.32 0.77
CA ALA A 65 -4.84 2.01 0.60
C ALA A 65 -3.31 2.11 0.53
N ALA A 66 -2.77 3.07 -0.22
CA ALA A 66 -1.32 3.30 -0.31
C ALA A 66 -0.72 3.67 1.04
N SER A 67 -1.40 4.54 1.80
CA SER A 67 -0.98 4.90 3.16
C SER A 67 -0.99 3.68 4.10
N ALA A 68 -2.02 2.84 4.03
CA ALA A 68 -2.12 1.62 4.81
C ALA A 68 -0.99 0.62 4.48
N GLU A 69 -0.66 0.42 3.20
CA GLU A 69 0.46 -0.44 2.80
C GLU A 69 1.81 0.08 3.28
N VAL A 70 2.05 1.40 3.21
CA VAL A 70 3.27 2.00 3.77
C VAL A 70 3.34 1.79 5.28
N ALA A 71 2.22 1.99 5.99
CA ALA A 71 2.16 1.80 7.45
C ALA A 71 2.41 0.33 7.83
N LYS A 72 1.81 -0.61 7.11
CA LYS A 72 2.01 -2.05 7.27
C LYS A 72 3.47 -2.44 7.05
N GLY A 73 4.09 -1.97 5.96
CA GLY A 73 5.51 -2.24 5.68
C GLY A 73 6.43 -1.72 6.77
N ARG A 74 6.21 -0.49 7.25
CA ARG A 74 6.96 0.08 8.39
C ARG A 74 6.77 -0.74 9.66
N PHE A 75 5.55 -1.13 9.97
CA PHE A 75 5.25 -1.94 11.15
C PHE A 75 6.00 -3.28 11.10
N LEU A 76 5.93 -4.00 9.98
CA LEU A 76 6.62 -5.28 9.81
C LEU A 76 8.15 -5.15 9.92
N ALA A 77 8.72 -4.09 9.34
CA ALA A 77 10.16 -3.82 9.43
C ALA A 77 10.62 -3.59 10.88
N VAL A 78 9.88 -2.77 11.63
CA VAL A 78 10.17 -2.50 13.05
C VAL A 78 10.06 -3.75 13.89
N VAL A 79 8.94 -4.48 13.79
CA VAL A 79 8.72 -5.72 14.56
C VAL A 79 9.81 -6.74 14.25
N SER A 80 10.19 -6.89 12.97
CA SER A 80 11.26 -7.81 12.57
C SER A 80 12.59 -7.45 13.23
N HIS A 81 12.95 -6.17 13.27
CA HIS A 81 14.18 -5.71 13.89
C HIS A 81 14.18 -5.92 15.42
N GLU A 82 13.06 -5.59 16.07
CA GLU A 82 12.88 -5.76 17.52
C GLU A 82 12.87 -7.23 17.94
N LEU A 83 12.45 -8.16 17.07
CA LEU A 83 12.48 -9.60 17.35
C LEU A 83 13.83 -10.25 17.05
N ARG A 84 14.56 -9.78 16.02
CA ARG A 84 15.88 -10.33 15.65
C ARG A 84 16.88 -10.23 16.80
N THR A 85 16.93 -9.10 17.48
CA THR A 85 17.91 -8.84 18.57
C THR A 85 17.77 -9.83 19.75
N PRO A 86 16.59 -9.97 20.40
CA PRO A 86 16.43 -10.93 21.49
C PRO A 86 16.54 -12.38 21.03
N LEU A 87 16.09 -12.73 19.81
CA LEU A 87 16.24 -14.08 19.28
C LEU A 87 17.70 -14.46 19.06
N ASN A 88 18.50 -13.57 18.47
CA ASN A 88 19.92 -13.80 18.28
C ASN A 88 20.63 -13.98 19.63
N ALA A 89 20.24 -13.24 20.66
CA ALA A 89 20.76 -13.44 22.02
C ALA A 89 20.39 -14.82 22.57
N ILE A 90 19.12 -15.24 22.47
CA ILE A 90 18.66 -16.56 22.93
C ILE A 90 19.40 -17.70 22.20
N ILE A 91 19.54 -17.61 20.88
CA ILE A 91 20.27 -18.59 20.07
C ILE A 91 21.74 -18.63 20.49
N GLY A 92 22.38 -17.45 20.59
CA GLY A 92 23.78 -17.35 20.99
C GLY A 92 24.06 -17.91 22.39
N PHE A 93 23.22 -17.60 23.38
CA PHE A 93 23.36 -18.18 24.72
C PHE A 93 23.10 -19.69 24.74
N SER A 94 22.11 -20.16 23.97
CA SER A 94 21.84 -21.60 23.83
C SER A 94 23.02 -22.32 23.19
N ASP A 95 23.66 -21.73 22.17
CA ASP A 95 24.88 -22.26 21.57
C ASP A 95 26.02 -22.31 22.57
N MET A 96 26.28 -21.23 23.32
CA MET A 96 27.32 -21.22 24.36
C MET A 96 27.12 -22.32 25.41
N LEU A 97 25.86 -22.57 25.80
CA LEU A 97 25.50 -23.64 26.73
C LEU A 97 25.73 -25.03 26.11
N LEU A 98 25.35 -25.25 24.85
CA LEU A 98 25.55 -26.52 24.15
C LEU A 98 27.03 -26.86 23.94
N HIS A 99 27.88 -25.85 23.81
CA HIS A 99 29.35 -25.98 23.75
C HIS A 99 29.99 -26.19 25.13
N GLU A 100 29.19 -26.29 26.20
CA GLU A 100 29.65 -26.55 27.57
C GLU A 100 30.71 -25.54 28.06
N MET A 101 30.67 -24.30 27.54
CA MET A 101 31.63 -23.22 27.86
C MET A 101 31.63 -22.82 29.35
N PHE A 102 30.55 -23.15 30.07
CA PHE A 102 30.39 -22.86 31.50
C PHE A 102 30.33 -24.13 32.37
N GLY A 103 30.77 -25.26 31.82
CA GLY A 103 30.74 -26.57 32.46
C GLY A 103 29.79 -27.55 31.78
N THR A 104 29.96 -28.83 32.09
CA THR A 104 29.20 -29.92 31.47
C THR A 104 27.81 -30.06 32.07
N PHE A 105 26.87 -30.55 31.26
CA PHE A 105 25.53 -30.86 31.76
C PHE A 105 25.55 -32.08 32.68
N LYS A 106 24.98 -31.94 33.89
CA LYS A 106 24.87 -33.06 34.84
C LYS A 106 23.76 -34.04 34.46
N ASP A 107 22.69 -33.55 33.83
CA ASP A 107 21.58 -34.34 33.31
C ASP A 107 21.52 -34.18 31.79
N PRO A 108 21.63 -35.28 31.00
CA PRO A 108 21.54 -35.23 29.54
C PRO A 108 20.28 -34.53 29.00
N ARG A 109 19.16 -34.56 29.72
CA ARG A 109 17.90 -33.91 29.33
C ARG A 109 18.04 -32.38 29.27
N GLN A 110 18.92 -31.79 30.06
CA GLN A 110 19.18 -30.35 30.02
C GLN A 110 19.78 -29.94 28.67
N LYS A 111 20.71 -30.74 28.16
CA LYS A 111 21.33 -30.51 26.84
C LYS A 111 20.30 -30.63 25.71
N GLU A 112 19.40 -31.62 25.81
CA GLU A 112 18.28 -31.79 24.88
C GLU A 112 17.35 -30.57 24.87
N TYR A 113 16.94 -30.08 26.05
CA TYR A 113 16.09 -28.89 26.15
C TYR A 113 16.74 -27.62 25.61
N VAL A 114 18.04 -27.39 25.90
CA VAL A 114 18.76 -26.25 25.31
C VAL A 114 18.83 -26.38 23.79
N GLY A 115 19.00 -27.59 23.27
CA GLY A 115 18.90 -27.87 21.83
C GLY A 115 17.55 -27.46 21.24
N LEU A 116 16.46 -27.88 21.88
CA LEU A 116 15.10 -27.50 21.45
C LEU A 116 14.86 -25.99 21.50
N VAL A 117 15.38 -25.29 22.53
CA VAL A 117 15.29 -23.82 22.62
C VAL A 117 16.02 -23.15 21.47
N ARG A 118 17.24 -23.61 21.16
CA ARG A 118 18.02 -23.09 20.02
C ARG A 118 17.29 -23.30 18.70
N ASP A 119 16.85 -24.53 18.44
CA ASP A 119 16.21 -24.89 17.17
C ASP A 119 14.88 -24.14 17.00
N SER A 120 14.11 -23.96 18.08
CA SER A 120 12.90 -23.14 18.08
C SER A 120 13.20 -21.65 17.82
N GLY A 121 14.28 -21.12 18.41
CA GLY A 121 14.72 -19.74 18.16
C GLY A 121 15.12 -19.51 16.70
N GLN A 122 15.86 -20.46 16.11
CA GLN A 122 16.23 -20.42 14.69
C GLN A 122 15.00 -20.50 13.78
N HIS A 123 14.06 -21.37 14.10
CA HIS A 123 12.82 -21.49 13.34
C HIS A 123 12.00 -20.19 13.38
N LEU A 124 11.83 -19.59 14.56
CA LEU A 124 11.10 -18.33 14.69
C LEU A 124 11.80 -17.18 13.95
N LEU A 125 13.13 -17.11 14.01
CA LEU A 125 13.91 -16.11 13.28
C LEU A 125 13.72 -16.24 11.76
N ALA A 126 13.67 -17.47 11.24
CA ALA A 126 13.40 -17.74 9.82
C ALA A 126 11.98 -17.30 9.42
N VAL A 127 10.97 -17.61 10.24
CA VAL A 127 9.58 -17.18 10.00
C VAL A 127 9.48 -15.66 9.98
N VAL A 128 10.03 -14.98 10.99
CA VAL A 128 10.03 -13.51 11.08
C VAL A 128 10.72 -12.88 9.87
N THR A 129 11.82 -13.49 9.38
CA THR A 129 12.53 -12.99 8.20
C THR A 129 11.73 -13.18 6.91
N SER A 130 11.05 -14.33 6.75
CA SER A 130 10.22 -14.62 5.58
C SER A 130 8.93 -13.78 5.47
N ILE A 131 8.50 -13.12 6.55
CA ILE A 131 7.33 -12.21 6.52
C ILE A 131 7.74 -10.83 5.97
N LEU A 132 9.03 -10.51 5.97
CA LEU A 132 9.58 -9.26 5.45
C LEU A 132 9.97 -9.37 3.96
N ASP A 133 10.48 -10.52 3.53
CA ASP A 133 10.87 -10.84 2.14
C ASP A 133 9.66 -11.12 1.24
#